data_AF-A0A524FZQ0-F1
#
_entry.id   AF-A0A524FZQ0-F1
#
_cell.length_a   1.000
_cell.length_b   1.000
_cell.length_c   1.000
_cell.angle_alpha   90.00
_cell.angle_beta   90.00
_cell.angle_gamma   90.00
#
_symmetry.space_group_name_H-M   'P 1'
#
loop_
_entity.id
_entity.type
_entity.pdbx_description
1 polymer ?
#
loop_
_entity_poly.entity_id
_entity_poly.type
_entity_poly.pdbx_seq_one_letter_code
_entity_poly.pdbx_strand_id
1 'polypeptide(L)'
;MSTNEIVLPYGKISKKKLVMHFSAYDIDLPIIAAGIRERMDVFRELHVAFAGFGTEIPENMSEQSPALVKCFFEYVGEGGDANEILKRVYHLVWSGMIQEFPDIEEWASAKADLSSLTLAQAEVIRARKED
;
A
#
# COMPACT_ATOMS: atom_id res chain seq x y z
N MET A 1 26.13 -9.63 4.01
CA MET A 1 25.21 -9.10 2.98
C MET A 1 23.99 -8.57 3.70
N SER A 2 23.82 -7.25 3.79
CA SER A 2 22.78 -6.65 4.63
C SER A 2 21.41 -6.88 4.03
N THR A 3 20.56 -7.58 4.79
CA THR A 3 19.13 -7.79 4.57
C THR A 3 18.38 -6.47 4.80
N ASN A 4 18.68 -5.42 4.05
CA ASN A 4 18.02 -4.12 4.21
C ASN A 4 16.63 -4.19 3.58
N GLU A 5 15.67 -4.61 4.39
CA GLU A 5 14.27 -4.44 4.12
C GLU A 5 13.89 -2.98 4.35
N ILE A 6 13.31 -2.34 3.34
CA ILE A 6 12.90 -0.94 3.42
C ILE A 6 11.38 -0.94 3.58
N VAL A 7 10.92 -0.46 4.73
CA VAL A 7 9.50 -0.30 5.02
C VAL A 7 9.06 1.09 4.56
N LEU A 8 8.01 1.13 3.73
CA LEU A 8 7.36 2.34 3.25
C LEU A 8 5.90 2.32 3.73
N PRO A 9 5.21 3.47 3.80
CA PRO A 9 3.76 3.48 4.03
C PRO A 9 3.07 2.59 2.99
N TYR A 10 2.32 1.58 3.45
CA TYR A 10 1.61 0.65 2.56
C TYR A 10 2.52 -0.08 1.54
N GLY A 11 3.83 -0.14 1.78
CA GLY A 11 4.79 -0.65 0.82
C GLY A 11 5.98 -1.33 1.51
N LYS A 12 6.54 -2.35 0.88
CA LYS A 12 7.76 -3.00 1.38
C LYS A 12 8.69 -3.35 0.23
N ILE A 13 9.93 -2.91 0.33
CA ILE A 13 10.99 -3.29 -0.61
C ILE A 13 11.88 -4.31 0.08
N SER A 14 12.00 -5.49 -0.53
CA SER A 14 12.88 -6.55 -0.08
C SER A 14 13.66 -7.12 -1.25
N LYS A 15 15.00 -7.03 -1.17
CA LYS A 15 15.95 -7.45 -2.21
C LYS A 15 15.74 -6.69 -3.53
N LYS A 16 14.94 -7.25 -4.45
CA LYS A 16 14.61 -6.69 -5.77
C LYS A 16 13.10 -6.62 -5.99
N LYS A 17 12.30 -6.73 -4.93
CA LYS A 17 10.84 -6.79 -5.01
C LYS A 17 10.22 -5.67 -4.19
N LEU A 18 9.29 -4.95 -4.80
CA LEU A 18 8.39 -4.03 -4.15
C LEU A 18 7.02 -4.71 -4.02
N VAL A 19 6.48 -4.72 -2.81
CA VAL A 19 5.11 -5.15 -2.52
C VAL A 19 4.35 -3.94 -2.01
N MET A 20 3.33 -3.51 -2.75
CA MET A 20 2.41 -2.47 -2.31
C MET A 20 1.11 -3.09 -1.79
N HIS A 21 0.51 -2.47 -0.78
CA HIS A 21 -0.68 -2.94 -0.10
C HIS A 21 -1.78 -1.87 -0.24
N PHE A 22 -2.95 -2.28 -0.69
CA PHE A 22 -4.13 -1.44 -0.80
C PHE A 22 -5.26 -2.07 -0.02
N SER A 23 -6.07 -1.23 0.61
CA SER A 23 -7.32 -1.65 1.20
C SER A 23 -8.35 -1.78 0.08
N ALA A 24 -9.00 -2.95 -0.02
CA ALA A 24 -10.13 -3.14 -0.93
C ALA A 24 -11.36 -2.31 -0.53
N TYR A 25 -11.35 -1.69 0.66
CA TYR A 25 -12.37 -0.71 1.07
C TYR A 25 -12.08 0.69 0.50
N ASP A 26 -10.80 1.06 0.38
CA ASP A 26 -10.41 2.41 -0.04
C ASP A 26 -10.35 2.54 -1.57
N ILE A 27 -9.86 1.50 -2.27
CA ILE A 27 -9.66 1.53 -3.72
C ILE A 27 -10.01 0.17 -4.34
N ASP A 28 -10.84 0.20 -5.37
CA ASP A 28 -11.21 -0.99 -6.12
C ASP A 28 -10.08 -1.53 -7.01
N LEU A 29 -9.97 -2.87 -7.09
CA LEU A 29 -8.95 -3.56 -7.90
C LEU A 29 -8.88 -3.09 -9.37
N PRO A 30 -10.00 -2.86 -10.10
CA PRO A 30 -9.95 -2.35 -11.47
C PRO A 30 -9.30 -0.97 -11.59
N ILE A 31 -9.45 -0.11 -10.58
CA ILE A 31 -8.83 1.22 -10.56
C ILE A 31 -7.31 1.08 -10.40
N ILE A 32 -6.88 0.23 -9.46
CA ILE A 32 -5.47 -0.09 -9.26
C ILE A 32 -4.88 -0.68 -10.55
N ALA A 33 -5.58 -1.61 -11.18
CA ALA A 33 -5.14 -2.24 -12.42
C ALA A 33 -5.06 -1.24 -13.59
N ALA A 34 -6.01 -0.32 -13.71
CA ALA A 34 -5.98 0.73 -14.71
C ALA A 34 -4.77 1.66 -14.51
N GLY A 35 -4.55 2.15 -13.27
CA GLY A 35 -3.44 3.04 -12.95
C GLY A 35 -2.06 2.42 -13.19
N ILE A 36 -1.90 1.13 -12.88
CA ILE A 36 -0.70 0.35 -13.19
C ILE A 36 -0.55 0.17 -14.70
N ARG A 37 -1.62 -0.19 -15.40
CA ARG A 37 -1.60 -0.46 -16.85
C ARG A 37 -1.18 0.78 -17.65
N GLU A 38 -1.67 1.96 -17.27
CA GLU A 38 -1.34 3.23 -17.91
C GLU A 38 0.14 3.63 -17.80
N ARG A 39 0.87 3.07 -16.83
CA ARG A 39 2.27 3.41 -16.54
C ARG A 39 3.25 2.27 -16.82
N MET A 40 2.79 1.21 -17.47
CA MET A 40 3.62 0.03 -17.75
C MET A 40 4.81 0.35 -18.66
N ASP A 41 4.66 1.31 -19.56
CA ASP A 41 5.74 1.84 -20.39
C ASP A 41 6.86 2.45 -19.53
N VAL A 42 6.51 3.33 -18.59
CA VAL A 42 7.46 3.94 -17.66
C VAL A 42 8.13 2.88 -16.78
N PHE A 43 7.38 1.89 -16.28
CA PHE A 43 7.97 0.80 -15.49
C PHE A 43 8.97 -0.03 -16.30
N ARG A 44 8.69 -0.27 -17.59
CA ARG A 44 9.61 -0.97 -18.48
C ARG A 44 10.90 -0.18 -18.72
N GLU A 45 10.81 1.13 -18.91
CA GLU A 45 11.99 2.01 -19.04
C GLU A 45 12.85 1.98 -17.78
N LEU A 46 12.22 1.84 -16.60
CA LEU A 46 12.91 1.68 -15.32
C LEU A 46 13.41 0.25 -15.06
N HIS A 47 13.26 -0.67 -16.01
CA HIS A 47 13.57 -2.10 -15.86
C HIS A 47 12.85 -2.75 -14.67
N VAL A 48 11.58 -2.40 -14.47
CA VAL A 48 10.70 -3.00 -13.46
C VAL A 48 9.55 -3.75 -14.14
N ALA A 49 9.38 -5.00 -13.75
CA ALA A 49 8.27 -5.84 -14.20
C ALA A 49 7.17 -5.86 -13.14
N PHE A 50 5.92 -5.73 -13.58
CA PHE A 50 4.76 -6.02 -12.73
C PHE A 50 4.56 -7.54 -12.70
N ALA A 51 4.65 -8.13 -11.50
CA ALA A 51 4.57 -9.57 -11.30
C ALA A 51 3.14 -10.07 -11.00
N GLY A 52 2.20 -9.16 -10.72
CA GLY A 52 0.79 -9.48 -10.56
C GLY A 52 0.16 -8.94 -9.29
N PHE A 53 -1.08 -9.38 -9.05
CA PHE A 53 -1.86 -9.07 -7.87
C PHE A 53 -1.93 -10.29 -6.94
N GLY A 54 -2.06 -10.02 -5.64
CA GLY A 54 -2.49 -10.99 -4.64
C GLY A 54 -3.58 -10.36 -3.78
N THR A 55 -4.44 -11.18 -3.18
CA THR A 55 -5.45 -10.71 -2.24
C THR A 55 -5.32 -11.52 -0.97
N GLU A 56 -5.28 -10.83 0.16
CA GLU A 56 -5.31 -11.44 1.48
C GLU A 56 -6.66 -11.11 2.11
N ILE A 57 -7.46 -12.15 2.30
CA ILE A 57 -8.81 -12.05 2.85
C ILE A 57 -8.73 -12.40 4.34
N PRO A 58 -9.00 -11.46 5.26
CA PRO A 58 -9.05 -11.77 6.69
C PRO A 58 -10.24 -12.69 6.99
N GLU A 59 -10.09 -13.56 7.99
CA GLU A 59 -11.15 -14.51 8.39
C GLU A 59 -12.45 -13.80 8.77
N ASN A 60 -12.35 -12.64 9.42
CA ASN A 60 -13.48 -11.79 9.79
C ASN A 60 -13.42 -10.48 9.00
N MET A 61 -13.89 -10.52 7.75
CA MET A 61 -13.97 -9.33 6.92
C MET A 61 -14.99 -8.33 7.48
N SER A 62 -14.55 -7.08 7.67
CA SER A 62 -15.41 -5.97 8.09
C SER A 62 -14.90 -4.67 7.50
N GLU A 63 -15.63 -3.57 7.67
CA GLU A 63 -15.16 -2.23 7.28
C GLU A 63 -13.83 -1.85 7.99
N GLN A 64 -13.62 -2.36 9.22
CA GLN A 64 -12.40 -2.14 10.01
C GLN A 64 -11.29 -3.16 9.70
N SER A 65 -11.61 -4.22 8.95
CA SER A 65 -10.66 -5.26 8.54
C SER A 65 -10.99 -5.71 7.11
N PRO A 66 -10.79 -4.82 6.12
CA PRO A 66 -11.10 -5.13 4.74
C PRO A 66 -10.05 -6.06 4.15
N ALA A 67 -10.39 -6.68 3.00
CA ALA A 67 -9.42 -7.45 2.25
C ALA A 67 -8.25 -6.56 1.80
N LEU A 68 -7.03 -7.09 1.87
CA LEU A 68 -5.83 -6.40 1.43
C LEU A 68 -5.49 -6.86 0.00
N VAL A 69 -5.39 -5.90 -0.91
CA VAL A 69 -4.89 -6.11 -2.27
C VAL A 69 -3.39 -5.84 -2.28
N LYS A 70 -2.60 -6.83 -2.67
CA LYS A 70 -1.15 -6.75 -2.81
C LYS A 70 -0.78 -6.62 -4.28
N CYS A 71 0.07 -5.65 -4.60
CA CYS A 71 0.66 -5.49 -5.95
C CYS A 71 2.15 -5.79 -5.89
N PHE A 72 2.62 -6.65 -6.79
CA PHE A 72 4.00 -7.11 -6.82
C PHE A 72 4.75 -6.51 -7.99
N PHE A 73 5.89 -5.90 -7.71
CA PHE A 73 6.81 -5.37 -8.71
C PHE A 73 8.21 -5.92 -8.47
N GLU A 74 8.94 -6.22 -9.55
CA GLU A 74 10.27 -6.80 -9.50
C GLU A 74 11.23 -6.04 -10.40
N TYR A 75 12.37 -5.64 -9.85
CA TYR A 75 13.44 -5.03 -10.62
C TYR A 75 14.21 -6.11 -11.39
N VAL A 76 14.18 -6.02 -12.73
CA VAL A 76 14.78 -6.97 -13.66
C VAL A 76 16.06 -6.45 -14.33
N GLY A 77 16.48 -5.22 -14.02
CA GLY A 77 17.72 -4.65 -14.55
C GLY A 77 18.99 -5.24 -13.95
N GLU A 78 20.10 -5.11 -14.68
CA GLU A 78 21.39 -5.74 -14.35
C GLU A 78 22.42 -4.79 -13.70
N GLY A 79 22.21 -3.46 -13.74
CA GLY A 79 23.24 -2.49 -13.37
C GLY A 79 22.83 -1.28 -12.52
N GLY A 80 21.55 -1.17 -12.12
CA GLY A 80 21.06 -0.06 -11.29
C GLY A 80 20.84 -0.42 -9.82
N ASP A 81 20.74 0.59 -8.95
CA ASP A 81 20.30 0.39 -7.56
C ASP A 81 18.80 0.04 -7.54
N ALA A 82 18.52 -1.24 -7.38
CA ALA A 82 17.17 -1.78 -7.31
C ALA A 82 16.31 -1.06 -6.25
N ASN A 83 16.90 -0.68 -5.11
CA ASN A 83 16.15 -0.03 -4.03
C ASN A 83 15.72 1.38 -4.42
N GLU A 84 16.59 2.15 -5.06
CA GLU A 84 16.26 3.50 -5.53
C GLU A 84 15.19 3.46 -6.62
N ILE A 85 15.34 2.53 -7.58
CA ILE A 85 14.40 2.37 -8.69
C ILE A 85 13.03 1.92 -8.17
N LEU A 86 12.99 0.95 -7.27
CA LEU A 86 11.73 0.48 -6.68
C LEU A 86 11.07 1.54 -5.80
N LYS A 87 11.84 2.40 -5.13
CA LYS A 87 11.28 3.59 -4.45
C LYS A 87 10.65 4.56 -5.45
N ARG A 88 11.27 4.81 -6.61
CA ARG A 88 10.66 5.63 -7.66
C ARG A 88 9.36 5.02 -8.19
N VAL A 89 9.34 3.70 -8.44
CA VAL A 89 8.12 3.00 -8.85
C VAL A 89 7.02 3.11 -7.79
N TYR A 90 7.36 2.98 -6.50
CA TYR A 90 6.41 3.21 -5.41
C TYR A 90 5.75 4.60 -5.51
N HIS A 91 6.53 5.65 -5.75
CA HIS A 91 6.00 7.01 -5.91
C HIS A 91 5.17 7.17 -7.20
N LEU A 92 5.59 6.56 -8.31
CA LEU A 92 4.87 6.61 -9.59
C LEU A 92 3.52 5.89 -9.55
N VAL A 93 3.44 4.76 -8.84
CA VAL A 93 2.19 4.04 -8.64
C VAL A 93 1.25 4.89 -7.80
N TRP A 94 1.73 5.47 -6.70
CA TRP A 94 0.90 6.34 -5.85
C TRP A 94 0.43 7.62 -6.54
N SER A 95 1.30 8.33 -7.26
CA SER A 95 0.90 9.52 -8.04
C SER A 95 -0.08 9.19 -9.16
N GLY A 96 -0.15 7.92 -9.55
CA GLY A 96 -1.12 7.44 -10.53
C GLY A 96 -2.50 7.08 -9.99
N MET A 97 -2.61 6.80 -8.69
CA MET A 97 -3.86 6.41 -8.05
C MET A 97 -4.45 7.52 -7.18
N ILE A 98 -3.61 8.41 -6.67
CA ILE A 98 -4.02 9.56 -5.86
C ILE A 98 -3.41 10.81 -6.51
N GLN A 99 -4.26 11.76 -6.92
CA GLN A 99 -3.79 13.03 -7.49
C GLN A 99 -2.97 13.87 -6.49
N GLU A 100 -3.21 13.70 -5.18
CA GLU A 100 -2.46 14.31 -4.08
C GLU A 100 -2.23 13.29 -2.96
N PHE A 101 -0.97 12.88 -2.75
CA PHE A 101 -0.63 12.12 -1.56
C PHE A 101 -0.72 13.08 -0.35
N PRO A 102 -1.50 12.76 0.71
CA PRO A 102 -1.51 13.61 1.89
C PRO A 102 -0.11 13.66 2.50
N ASP A 103 0.29 14.83 2.99
CA ASP A 103 1.60 14.97 3.65
C ASP A 103 1.69 14.00 4.84
N ILE A 104 2.90 13.65 5.26
CA ILE A 104 3.15 12.72 6.36
C ILE A 104 2.47 13.20 7.65
N GLU A 105 2.33 14.51 7.81
CA GLU A 105 1.60 15.14 8.91
C GLU A 105 0.09 14.95 8.80
N GLU A 106 -0.50 15.14 7.60
CA GLU A 106 -1.92 14.87 7.35
C GLU A 106 -2.26 13.39 7.53
N TRP A 107 -1.40 12.49 7.03
CA TRP A 107 -1.56 11.06 7.22
C TRP A 107 -1.48 10.66 8.70
N ALA A 108 -0.52 11.23 9.44
CA ALA A 108 -0.38 10.97 10.87
C ALA A 108 -1.62 11.47 11.64
N SER A 109 -2.15 12.64 11.27
CA SER A 109 -3.38 13.18 11.84
C SER A 109 -4.58 12.27 11.56
N ALA A 110 -4.83 11.90 10.30
CA ALA A 110 -5.94 11.03 9.92
C ALA A 110 -5.89 9.68 10.65
N LYS A 111 -4.68 9.13 10.86
CA LYS A 111 -4.49 7.89 11.60
C LYS A 111 -4.74 8.03 13.11
N ALA A 112 -4.38 9.18 13.70
CA ALA A 112 -4.71 9.49 15.08
C ALA A 112 -6.22 9.66 15.29
N ASP A 113 -6.91 10.30 14.35
CA ASP A 113 -8.36 10.48 14.36
C ASP A 113 -9.10 9.15 14.29
N LEU A 114 -8.66 8.24 13.41
CA LEU A 114 -9.20 6.89 13.32
C LEU A 114 -9.02 6.09 14.61
N SER A 115 -7.84 6.19 15.24
CA SER A 115 -7.57 5.57 16.55
C SER A 115 -8.50 6.11 17.62
N SER A 116 -8.78 7.42 17.60
CA SER A 116 -9.66 8.08 18.56
C SER A 116 -11.12 7.63 18.41
N LEU A 117 -11.60 7.49 17.17
CA LEU A 117 -12.92 6.90 16.88
C LEU A 117 -13.04 5.46 17.40
N THR A 118 -11.98 4.66 17.23
CA THR A 118 -11.95 3.27 17.70
C THR A 118 -12.05 3.19 19.23
N LEU A 119 -11.36 4.08 19.94
CA LEU A 119 -11.46 4.19 21.39
C LEU A 119 -12.86 4.59 21.86
N ALA A 120 -13.47 5.58 21.22
CA ALA A 120 -14.84 6.00 21.54
C ALA A 120 -15.86 4.86 21.32
N GLN A 121 -15.71 4.08 20.25
CA GLN A 121 -16.54 2.89 20.02
C GLN A 121 -16.33 1.83 21.10
N ALA A 122 -15.08 1.60 21.53
CA ALA A 122 -14.77 0.67 22.61
C ALA A 122 -15.38 1.11 23.95
N GLU A 123 -15.39 2.41 24.26
CA GLU A 123 -16.06 2.96 25.45
C GLU A 123 -17.57 2.75 25.41
N VAL A 124 -18.22 3.02 24.28
CA VAL A 124 -19.66 2.77 24.12
C VAL A 124 -20.00 1.30 24.34
N ILE A 125 -19.18 0.38 23.82
CA ILE A 125 -19.35 -1.06 24.02
C ILE A 125 -19.17 -1.45 25.49
N ARG A 126 -18.21 -0.84 26.21
CA ARG A 126 -18.03 -1.06 27.66
C ARG A 126 -19.21 -0.55 28.47
N ALA A 127 -19.65 0.68 28.21
CA ALA A 127 -20.81 1.27 28.89
C ALA A 127 -22.07 0.39 28.72
N ARG A 128 -22.26 -0.20 27.53
CA ARG A 128 -23.38 -1.11 27.26
C ARG A 128 -23.28 -2.49 27.93
N LYS A 129 -22.13 -2.85 28.50
CA LYS A 129 -21.91 -4.10 29.25
C LYS A 129 -22.09 -3.93 30.76
N GLU A 130 -22.10 -2.69 31.25
CA GLU A 130 -22.27 -2.36 32.67
C GLU A 130 -23.74 -2.08 33.06
N ASP A 131 -24.62 -1.88 32.08
CA ASP A 131 -26.10 -1.92 32.21
C ASP A 131 -26.66 -3.34 32.02
#